data_AF-A0A354FEC0-F1
#
_entry.id   AF-A0A354FEC0-F1
#
_cell.length_a   1.000
_cell.length_b   1.000
_cell.length_c   1.000
_cell.angle_alpha   90.00
_cell.angle_beta   90.00
_cell.angle_gamma   90.00
#
_symmetry.space_group_name_H-M   'P 1'
#
loop_
_entity.id
_entity.type
_entity.pdbx_description
1 polymer ?
#
loop_
_entity_poly.entity_id
_entity_poly.type
_entity_poly.pdbx_seq_one_letter_code
_entity_poly.pdbx_strand_id
1 'polypeptide(L)'
;MPRINRIRVINFSYNNDNRHILDETFNFHGGENALLNLANGGGKSVLVQLFLQPLVPGARIQGRNIASFFRRKKLPAYILIEWKLDGAGGYLLTGMGMVSVEAPDDTEERKRVRYFTFTTQYTGTDDFDIAHIPLVERRGSVLDVRPFREARKMMAEKKRRDPLNFGYFTEDDRSQYARHLAHFGISQAEWRNVIIKINDNEGGLKEVFQKCKNSSQLLNDWIIKTVEKTMFKNRSEARRLEEMLENLVREVMDNERFVVEKQLLDGFL
;
A
#
# COMPACT_ATOMS: atom_id res chain seq x y z
N MET A 1 6.93 -7.38 10.81
CA MET A 1 5.90 -6.80 9.92
C MET A 1 6.24 -7.19 8.50
N PRO A 2 5.25 -7.51 7.66
CA PRO A 2 5.50 -7.86 6.27
C PRO A 2 6.19 -6.72 5.52
N ARG A 3 7.13 -7.06 4.62
CA ARG A 3 7.87 -6.09 3.80
C ARG A 3 7.48 -6.21 2.34
N ILE A 4 7.38 -5.09 1.63
CA ILE A 4 7.13 -5.12 0.18
C ILE A 4 8.35 -5.71 -0.53
N ASN A 5 8.19 -6.85 -1.20
CA ASN A 5 9.25 -7.49 -1.96
C ASN A 5 9.23 -7.09 -3.43
N ARG A 6 8.05 -7.09 -4.06
CA ARG A 6 7.86 -6.76 -5.47
C ARG A 6 6.54 -6.05 -5.69
N ILE A 7 6.49 -5.16 -6.67
CA ILE A 7 5.24 -4.57 -7.17
C ILE A 7 5.17 -4.82 -8.66
N ARG A 8 4.06 -5.37 -9.16
CA ARG A 8 3.83 -5.58 -10.59
C ARG A 8 2.62 -4.77 -11.05
N VAL A 9 2.79 -4.08 -12.16
CA VAL A 9 1.74 -3.23 -12.78
C VAL A 9 1.55 -3.69 -14.21
N ILE A 10 0.29 -3.97 -14.56
CA ILE A 10 -0.11 -4.45 -15.88
C ILE A 10 -1.14 -3.46 -16.46
N ASN A 11 -0.92 -3.06 -17.71
CA ASN A 11 -1.82 -2.26 -18.53
C ASN A 11 -2.30 -0.93 -17.92
N PHE A 12 -1.39 -0.19 -17.29
CA PHE A 12 -1.67 1.13 -16.73
C PHE A 12 -1.15 2.24 -17.64
N SER A 13 -1.91 3.33 -17.78
CA SER A 13 -1.49 4.51 -18.54
C SER A 13 -1.77 5.76 -17.74
N TYR A 14 -0.94 6.78 -17.93
CA TYR A 14 -1.10 8.06 -17.27
C TYR A 14 -0.50 9.17 -18.12
N ASN A 15 -0.66 10.42 -17.67
CA ASN A 15 -0.24 11.61 -18.41
C ASN A 15 -0.92 11.70 -19.79
N ASN A 16 -2.26 11.70 -19.80
CA ASN A 16 -3.10 11.70 -21.01
C ASN A 16 -2.75 10.56 -21.98
N ASP A 17 -2.54 9.35 -21.45
CA ASP A 17 -2.14 8.17 -22.21
C ASP A 17 -0.82 8.32 -22.98
N ASN A 18 0.06 9.26 -22.61
CA ASN A 18 1.41 9.37 -23.21
C ASN A 18 2.44 8.48 -22.52
N ARG A 19 2.13 7.95 -21.32
CA ARG A 19 2.99 7.01 -20.60
C ARG A 19 2.23 5.73 -20.35
N HIS A 20 2.88 4.61 -20.67
CA HIS A 20 2.30 3.28 -20.58
C HIS A 20 3.19 2.36 -19.76
N ILE A 21 2.56 1.59 -18.89
CA ILE A 21 3.14 0.45 -18.20
C ILE A 21 2.38 -0.77 -18.71
N LEU A 22 3.00 -1.52 -19.63
CA LEU A 22 2.37 -2.68 -20.26
C LEU A 22 2.34 -3.86 -19.30
N ASP A 23 3.50 -4.23 -18.77
CA ASP A 23 3.69 -5.24 -17.73
C ASP A 23 5.09 -5.04 -17.12
N GLU A 24 5.17 -4.37 -15.99
CA GLU A 24 6.43 -4.05 -15.33
C GLU A 24 6.44 -4.53 -13.89
N THR A 25 7.57 -5.10 -13.47
CA THR A 25 7.78 -5.56 -12.09
C THR A 25 8.94 -4.79 -11.44
N PHE A 26 8.62 -4.02 -10.41
CA PHE A 26 9.57 -3.35 -9.53
C PHE A 26 10.03 -4.33 -8.45
N ASN A 27 11.34 -4.59 -8.38
CA ASN A 27 11.93 -5.49 -7.39
C ASN A 27 12.61 -4.69 -6.27
N PHE A 28 12.25 -4.99 -5.03
CA PHE A 28 12.77 -4.34 -3.81
C PHE A 28 13.71 -5.27 -3.04
N HIS A 29 14.27 -6.29 -3.71
CA HIS A 29 15.37 -7.15 -3.22
C HIS A 29 15.16 -7.71 -1.81
N GLY A 30 13.99 -8.29 -1.53
CA GLY A 30 13.71 -8.86 -0.21
C GLY A 30 13.18 -7.86 0.82
N GLY A 31 12.71 -6.69 0.38
CA GLY A 31 12.17 -5.65 1.23
C GLY A 31 13.24 -4.70 1.77
N GLU A 32 14.27 -4.46 0.97
CA GLU A 32 15.26 -3.42 1.23
C GLU A 32 14.68 -2.02 0.97
N ASN A 33 15.34 -1.01 1.53
CA ASN A 33 14.99 0.38 1.27
C ASN A 33 15.28 0.70 -0.19
N ALA A 34 14.27 1.18 -0.93
CA ALA A 34 14.43 1.54 -2.33
C ALA A 34 14.06 3.00 -2.59
N LEU A 35 14.80 3.63 -3.50
CA LEU A 35 14.52 4.95 -4.03
C LEU A 35 14.05 4.85 -5.47
N LEU A 36 12.77 5.11 -5.72
CA LEU A 36 12.26 5.32 -7.08
C LEU A 36 12.53 6.75 -7.50
N ASN A 37 13.60 6.93 -8.29
CA ASN A 37 13.95 8.23 -8.85
C ASN A 37 13.21 8.45 -10.17
N LEU A 38 12.39 9.49 -10.21
CA LEU A 38 11.64 9.91 -11.39
C LEU A 38 11.86 11.40 -11.56
N ALA A 39 12.13 11.83 -12.80
CA ALA A 39 12.18 13.24 -13.14
C ALA A 39 10.85 13.94 -12.78
N ASN A 40 10.91 15.25 -12.53
CA ASN A 40 9.70 16.06 -12.32
C ASN A 40 8.74 15.89 -13.50
N GLY A 41 7.44 15.71 -13.20
CA GLY A 41 6.44 15.36 -14.22
C GLY A 41 6.47 13.91 -14.71
N GLY A 42 7.41 13.08 -14.22
CA GLY A 42 7.53 11.65 -14.55
C GLY A 42 6.42 10.76 -13.98
N GLY A 43 5.55 11.31 -13.13
CA GLY A 43 4.41 10.61 -12.54
C GLY A 43 4.69 9.93 -11.20
N LYS A 44 5.64 10.41 -10.40
CA LYS A 44 5.96 9.82 -9.08
C LYS A 44 4.73 9.68 -8.18
N SER A 45 4.00 10.77 -7.96
CA SER A 45 2.77 10.76 -7.16
C SER A 45 1.67 9.88 -7.79
N VAL A 46 1.69 9.70 -9.11
CA VAL A 46 0.78 8.78 -9.82
C VAL A 46 1.12 7.34 -9.47
N LEU A 47 2.39 6.93 -9.52
CA LEU A 47 2.82 5.59 -9.13
C LEU A 47 2.55 5.31 -7.66
N VAL A 48 2.83 6.28 -6.77
CA VAL A 48 2.52 6.14 -5.34
C VAL A 48 1.01 5.92 -5.15
N GLN A 49 0.17 6.74 -5.79
CA GLN A 49 -1.28 6.54 -5.75
C GLN A 49 -1.70 5.17 -6.29
N LEU A 50 -1.07 4.71 -7.37
CA LEU A 50 -1.36 3.42 -8.00
C LEU A 50 -1.00 2.24 -7.08
N PHE A 51 0.17 2.29 -6.44
CA PHE A 51 0.64 1.27 -5.51
C PHE A 51 -0.20 1.20 -4.24
N LEU A 52 -0.88 2.29 -3.87
CA LEU A 52 -1.80 2.28 -2.73
C LEU A 52 -3.11 1.54 -3.04
N GLN A 53 -3.49 1.33 -4.30
CA GLN A 53 -4.82 0.83 -4.65
C GLN A 53 -5.11 -0.59 -4.12
N PRO A 54 -4.19 -1.59 -4.22
CA PRO A 54 -4.42 -2.90 -3.63
C PRO A 54 -4.61 -2.87 -2.11
N LEU A 55 -4.07 -1.87 -1.42
CA LEU A 55 -4.17 -1.76 0.04
C LEU A 55 -5.38 -0.94 0.48
N VAL A 56 -5.57 0.19 -0.18
CA VAL A 56 -6.62 1.17 0.12
C VAL A 56 -7.32 1.51 -1.20
N PRO A 57 -8.28 0.66 -1.63
CA PRO A 57 -9.07 0.93 -2.83
C PRO A 57 -9.69 2.33 -2.83
N GLY A 58 -9.41 3.11 -3.87
CA GLY A 58 -9.88 4.49 -3.99
C GLY A 58 -9.02 5.53 -3.27
N ALA A 59 -7.83 5.16 -2.81
CA ALA A 59 -6.86 6.11 -2.27
C ALA A 59 -6.59 7.27 -3.25
N ARG A 60 -6.50 8.47 -2.68
CA ARG A 60 -6.20 9.71 -3.40
C ARG A 60 -4.86 10.25 -2.91
N ILE A 61 -4.13 10.87 -3.82
CA ILE A 61 -2.91 11.64 -3.56
C ILE A 61 -3.08 12.96 -4.28
N GLN A 62 -2.87 14.07 -3.58
CA GLN A 62 -3.11 15.45 -4.04
C GLN A 62 -4.54 15.63 -4.57
N GLY A 63 -5.54 15.06 -3.88
CA GLY A 63 -6.95 15.10 -4.26
C GLY A 63 -7.32 14.32 -5.53
N ARG A 64 -6.34 13.76 -6.26
CA ARG A 64 -6.57 13.08 -7.54
C ARG A 64 -7.34 11.78 -7.37
N ASN A 65 -8.37 11.56 -8.18
CA ASN A 65 -9.12 10.31 -8.23
C ASN A 65 -8.47 9.33 -9.22
N ILE A 66 -8.29 8.06 -8.82
CA ILE A 66 -7.73 7.02 -9.69
C ILE A 66 -8.55 6.82 -10.97
N ALA A 67 -9.87 7.05 -10.92
CA ALA A 67 -10.75 6.95 -12.09
C ALA A 67 -10.37 7.91 -13.23
N SER A 68 -9.67 9.01 -12.91
CA SER A 68 -9.21 9.99 -13.92
C SER A 68 -8.19 9.44 -14.92
N PHE A 69 -7.54 8.31 -14.59
CA PHE A 69 -6.57 7.61 -15.45
C PHE A 69 -7.20 6.57 -16.39
N PHE A 70 -8.48 6.23 -16.20
CA PHE A 70 -9.17 5.21 -16.98
C PHE A 70 -10.04 5.83 -18.07
N ARG A 71 -9.49 6.81 -18.80
CA ARG A 71 -10.21 7.46 -19.90
C ARG A 71 -10.23 6.49 -21.10
N ARG A 72 -11.42 6.12 -21.58
CA ARG A 72 -11.60 5.33 -22.83
C ARG A 72 -10.89 3.96 -22.83
N LYS A 73 -10.52 3.41 -21.66
CA LYS A 73 -9.85 2.11 -21.53
C LYS A 73 -10.87 0.97 -21.42
N LYS A 74 -10.91 0.11 -22.43
CA LYS A 74 -11.76 -1.10 -22.41
C LYS A 74 -11.14 -2.25 -21.61
N LEU A 75 -9.81 -2.35 -21.62
CA LEU A 75 -9.09 -3.40 -20.90
C LEU A 75 -8.76 -2.97 -19.45
N PRO A 76 -8.75 -3.93 -18.51
CA PRO A 76 -8.44 -3.63 -17.12
C PRO A 76 -6.95 -3.33 -16.91
N ALA A 77 -6.64 -2.60 -15.84
CA ALA A 77 -5.30 -2.54 -15.28
C ALA A 77 -5.24 -3.45 -14.04
N TYR A 78 -4.07 -4.07 -13.82
CA TYR A 78 -3.81 -4.88 -12.64
C TYR A 78 -2.61 -4.33 -11.86
N ILE A 79 -2.75 -4.30 -10.53
CA ILE A 79 -1.70 -3.87 -9.62
C ILE A 79 -1.55 -4.95 -8.57
N LEU A 80 -0.32 -5.43 -8.40
CA LEU A 80 0.03 -6.53 -7.52
C LEU A 80 1.15 -6.08 -6.60
N ILE A 81 1.06 -6.43 -5.32
CA ILE A 81 2.11 -6.19 -4.32
C ILE A 81 2.39 -7.52 -3.66
N GLU A 82 3.60 -8.01 -3.83
CA GLU A 82 4.10 -9.17 -3.10
C GLU A 82 4.77 -8.70 -1.81
N TRP A 83 4.33 -9.26 -0.70
CA TRP A 83 4.84 -9.06 0.63
C TRP A 83 5.67 -10.27 1.02
N LYS A 84 6.88 -10.04 1.52
CA LYS A 84 7.64 -11.04 2.26
C LYS A 84 7.09 -11.08 3.69
N LEU A 85 6.57 -12.23 4.09
CA LEU A 85 6.06 -12.45 5.44
C LEU A 85 7.22 -12.70 6.41
N ASP A 86 7.02 -12.41 7.69
CA ASP A 86 8.03 -12.66 8.72
C ASP A 86 8.25 -14.17 8.93
N GLY A 87 9.45 -14.54 9.37
CA GLY A 87 9.83 -15.93 9.62
C GLY A 87 9.81 -16.78 8.35
N ALA A 88 9.47 -18.07 8.48
CA ALA A 88 9.31 -18.99 7.36
C ALA A 88 7.91 -18.92 6.71
N GLY A 89 7.21 -17.79 6.85
CA GLY A 89 5.81 -17.61 6.41
C GLY A 89 5.62 -17.51 4.89
N GLY A 90 6.71 -17.38 4.12
CA GLY A 90 6.69 -17.23 2.67
C GLY A 90 6.29 -15.82 2.23
N TYR A 91 5.37 -15.76 1.28
CA TYR A 91 4.91 -14.54 0.64
C TYR A 91 3.39 -14.43 0.69
N LEU A 92 2.91 -13.19 0.72
CA LEU A 92 1.52 -12.84 0.46
C LEU A 92 1.49 -11.94 -0.76
N LEU A 93 0.72 -12.27 -1.78
CA LEU A 93 0.40 -11.36 -2.87
C LEU A 93 -0.94 -10.69 -2.59
N THR A 94 -0.98 -9.37 -2.61
CA THR A 94 -2.22 -8.59 -2.64
C THR A 94 -2.40 -8.02 -4.04
N GLY A 95 -3.56 -8.21 -4.65
CA GLY A 95 -3.82 -7.79 -6.02
C GLY A 95 -5.13 -7.06 -6.19
N MET A 96 -5.18 -6.19 -7.20
CA MET A 96 -6.37 -5.45 -7.59
C MET A 96 -6.49 -5.38 -9.10
N GLY A 97 -7.67 -5.72 -9.63
CA GLY A 97 -8.05 -5.44 -11.01
C GLY A 97 -8.99 -4.25 -11.04
N MET A 98 -8.79 -3.31 -11.98
CA MET A 98 -9.62 -2.12 -12.15
C MET A 98 -9.99 -1.90 -13.61
N VAL A 99 -11.22 -1.48 -13.87
CA VAL A 99 -11.71 -1.12 -15.21
C VAL A 99 -12.65 0.09 -15.13
N SER A 100 -12.67 0.96 -16.14
CA SER A 100 -13.67 2.03 -16.21
C SER A 100 -15.07 1.47 -16.43
N VAL A 101 -16.06 2.16 -15.88
CA VAL A 101 -17.47 2.01 -16.24
C VAL A 101 -17.88 3.22 -17.05
N GLU A 102 -18.45 2.99 -18.23
CA GLU A 102 -19.10 4.05 -19.00
C GLU A 102 -20.37 4.48 -18.26
N ALA A 103 -20.45 5.76 -17.89
CA ALA A 103 -21.69 6.36 -17.42
C ALA A 103 -22.54 6.73 -18.65
N PRO A 104 -23.89 6.57 -18.60
CA PRO A 104 -24.76 6.96 -19.71
C PRO A 104 -24.65 8.44 -20.09
N ASP A 105 -24.31 9.30 -19.13
CA ASP A 105 -24.07 10.73 -19.33
C ASP A 105 -22.56 11.00 -19.21
N ASP A 106 -21.93 11.37 -20.32
CA ASP A 106 -20.49 11.66 -20.49
C ASP A 106 -20.07 12.97 -19.81
N THR A 107 -20.42 13.13 -18.54
CA THR A 107 -19.89 14.18 -17.67
C THR A 107 -18.64 13.66 -16.98
N GLU A 108 -17.50 14.33 -17.21
CA GLU A 108 -16.19 14.00 -16.61
C GLU A 108 -16.23 13.80 -15.08
N GLU A 109 -17.22 14.41 -14.40
CA GLU A 109 -17.44 14.32 -12.95
C GLU A 109 -17.97 12.95 -12.46
N ARG A 110 -18.50 12.09 -13.34
CA ARG A 110 -19.12 10.80 -12.96
C ARG A 110 -18.30 9.56 -13.33
N LYS A 111 -17.05 9.72 -13.76
CA LYS A 111 -16.17 8.58 -14.09
C LYS A 111 -15.95 7.69 -12.86
N ARG A 112 -16.43 6.46 -12.95
CA ARG A 112 -16.31 5.43 -11.92
C ARG A 112 -15.42 4.30 -12.42
N VAL A 113 -14.65 3.71 -11.52
CA VAL A 113 -13.94 2.46 -11.77
C VAL A 113 -14.62 1.34 -11.01
N ARG A 114 -14.81 0.20 -11.66
CA ARG A 114 -15.12 -1.06 -10.99
C ARG A 114 -13.83 -1.76 -10.66
N TYR A 115 -13.84 -2.48 -9.55
CA TYR A 115 -12.68 -3.24 -9.13
C TYR A 115 -13.04 -4.53 -8.40
N PHE A 116 -12.05 -5.38 -8.27
CA PHE A 116 -12.05 -6.45 -7.28
C PHE A 116 -10.65 -6.54 -6.68
N THR A 117 -10.56 -7.14 -5.51
CA THR A 117 -9.29 -7.42 -4.83
C THR A 117 -9.17 -8.90 -4.53
N PHE A 118 -7.93 -9.36 -4.41
CA PHE A 118 -7.63 -10.74 -4.07
C PHE A 118 -6.32 -10.84 -3.32
N THR A 119 -6.14 -11.95 -2.64
CA THR A 119 -4.90 -12.31 -1.95
C THR A 119 -4.53 -13.75 -2.25
N THR A 120 -3.24 -14.05 -2.26
CA THR A 120 -2.77 -15.44 -2.27
C THR A 120 -1.51 -15.58 -1.42
N GLN A 121 -1.44 -16.62 -0.62
CA GLN A 121 -0.25 -16.97 0.17
C GLN A 121 0.49 -18.13 -0.50
N TYR A 122 1.83 -18.03 -0.59
CA TYR A 122 2.69 -19.07 -1.17
C TYR A 122 4.10 -19.02 -0.57
N THR A 123 4.81 -20.14 -0.57
CA THR A 123 6.17 -20.25 -0.02
C THR A 123 7.25 -20.43 -1.09
N GLY A 124 6.86 -20.77 -2.32
CA GLY A 124 7.74 -20.95 -3.47
C GLY A 124 7.03 -20.56 -4.76
N THR A 125 7.40 -21.19 -5.87
CA THR A 125 6.72 -20.99 -7.16
C THR A 125 5.28 -21.48 -7.07
N ASP A 126 4.34 -20.64 -7.52
CA ASP A 126 2.90 -20.94 -7.54
C ASP A 126 2.26 -20.33 -8.80
N ASP A 127 1.24 -20.97 -9.36
CA ASP A 127 0.53 -20.47 -10.55
C ASP A 127 -0.13 -19.09 -10.32
N PHE A 128 -0.33 -18.70 -9.07
CA PHE A 128 -0.85 -17.39 -8.66
C PHE A 128 0.19 -16.51 -7.95
N ASP A 129 1.47 -16.88 -7.99
CA ASP A 129 2.54 -15.97 -7.56
C ASP A 129 2.64 -14.73 -8.46
N ILE A 130 3.36 -13.70 -8.02
CA ILE A 130 3.43 -12.42 -8.74
C ILE A 130 4.01 -12.54 -10.17
N ALA A 131 4.82 -13.56 -10.44
CA ALA A 131 5.42 -13.77 -11.76
C ALA A 131 4.46 -14.54 -12.69
N HIS A 132 3.80 -15.57 -12.19
CA HIS A 132 3.06 -16.55 -13.00
C HIS A 132 1.56 -16.31 -13.04
N ILE A 133 1.00 -15.47 -12.16
CA ILE A 133 -0.44 -15.20 -12.13
C ILE A 133 -0.96 -14.85 -13.53
N PRO A 134 -1.96 -15.57 -14.07
CA PRO A 134 -2.28 -15.52 -15.49
C PRO A 134 -3.21 -14.34 -15.80
N LEU A 135 -2.74 -13.13 -15.51
CA LEU A 135 -3.43 -11.87 -15.83
C LEU A 135 -3.03 -11.31 -17.19
N VAL A 136 -1.97 -11.86 -17.77
CA VAL A 136 -1.42 -11.46 -19.06
C VAL A 136 -0.78 -12.67 -19.72
N GLU A 137 -0.93 -12.79 -21.03
CA GLU A 137 -0.25 -13.78 -21.85
C GLU A 137 0.57 -13.06 -22.92
N ARG A 138 1.84 -13.47 -23.10
CA ARG A 138 2.69 -12.89 -24.14
C ARG A 138 2.63 -13.76 -25.38
N ARG A 139 2.07 -13.23 -26.47
CA ARG A 139 2.01 -13.88 -27.79
C ARG A 139 2.93 -13.12 -28.75
N GLY A 140 4.21 -13.50 -28.75
CA GLY A 140 5.24 -12.80 -29.52
C GLY A 140 5.43 -11.35 -29.03
N SER A 141 5.18 -10.37 -29.90
CA SER A 141 5.22 -8.95 -29.56
C SER A 141 3.93 -8.42 -28.93
N VAL A 142 2.84 -9.19 -28.98
CA VAL A 142 1.53 -8.78 -28.45
C VAL A 142 1.40 -9.24 -27.00
N LEU A 143 0.98 -8.31 -26.14
CA LEU A 143 0.69 -8.55 -24.73
C LEU A 143 -0.84 -8.62 -24.57
N ASP A 144 -1.36 -9.84 -24.39
CA ASP A 144 -2.79 -10.09 -24.25
C ASP A 144 -3.20 -9.99 -22.78
N VAL A 145 -3.91 -8.93 -22.43
CA VAL A 145 -4.34 -8.64 -21.05
C VAL A 145 -5.65 -9.35 -20.79
N ARG A 146 -5.69 -10.19 -19.74
CA ARG A 146 -6.90 -10.92 -19.37
C ARG A 146 -8.07 -9.94 -19.15
N PRO A 147 -9.24 -10.15 -19.78
CA PRO A 147 -10.39 -9.29 -19.59
C PRO A 147 -10.90 -9.29 -18.13
N PHE A 148 -11.46 -8.15 -17.69
CA PHE A 148 -11.89 -7.96 -16.29
C PHE A 148 -12.87 -9.03 -15.82
N ARG A 149 -13.85 -9.39 -16.66
CA ARG A 149 -14.88 -10.40 -16.34
C ARG A 149 -14.26 -11.79 -16.18
N GLU A 150 -13.29 -12.14 -17.00
CA GLU A 150 -12.61 -13.44 -16.96
C GLU A 150 -11.69 -13.54 -15.75
N ALA A 151 -10.91 -12.49 -15.47
CA ALA A 151 -10.10 -12.43 -14.26
C ALA A 151 -10.95 -12.54 -13.00
N ARG A 152 -12.12 -11.86 -12.96
CA ARG A 152 -13.07 -11.98 -11.85
C ARG A 152 -13.54 -13.42 -11.64
N LYS A 153 -13.93 -14.10 -12.73
CA LYS A 153 -14.36 -15.51 -12.70
C LYS A 153 -13.24 -16.40 -12.18
N MET A 154 -12.01 -16.22 -12.68
CA MET A 154 -10.83 -16.96 -12.25
C MET A 154 -10.56 -16.79 -10.76
N MET A 155 -10.58 -15.57 -10.22
CA MET A 155 -10.33 -15.33 -8.79
C MET A 155 -11.41 -15.99 -7.90
N ALA A 156 -12.68 -15.91 -8.33
CA ALA A 156 -13.77 -16.55 -7.61
C ALA A 156 -13.64 -18.08 -7.61
N GLU A 157 -13.23 -18.67 -8.74
CA GLU A 157 -12.98 -20.11 -8.86
C GLU A 157 -11.79 -20.57 -8.02
N LYS A 158 -10.68 -19.81 -8.00
CA LYS A 158 -9.52 -20.12 -7.16
C LYS A 158 -9.86 -20.02 -5.67
N LYS A 159 -10.57 -18.99 -5.22
CA LYS A 159 -11.09 -18.91 -3.83
C LYS A 159 -11.93 -20.13 -3.46
N ARG A 160 -12.77 -20.64 -4.37
CA ARG A 160 -13.59 -21.83 -4.10
C ARG A 160 -12.76 -23.09 -3.95
N ARG A 161 -11.69 -23.24 -4.74
CA ARG A 161 -10.80 -24.41 -4.73
C ARG A 161 -9.80 -24.39 -3.57
N ASP A 162 -9.37 -23.19 -3.17
CA ASP A 162 -8.30 -22.97 -2.19
C ASP A 162 -8.66 -21.83 -1.22
N PRO A 163 -9.73 -21.99 -0.42
CA PRO A 163 -10.24 -20.91 0.44
C PRO A 163 -9.32 -20.55 1.61
N LEU A 164 -8.33 -21.40 1.91
CA LEU A 164 -7.39 -21.19 3.01
C LEU A 164 -6.28 -20.23 2.62
N ASN A 165 -5.69 -20.41 1.43
CA ASN A 165 -4.57 -19.60 0.97
C ASN A 165 -4.99 -18.47 0.05
N PHE A 166 -6.21 -18.51 -0.50
CA PHE A 166 -6.67 -17.54 -1.49
C PHE A 166 -7.89 -16.74 -1.02
N GLY A 167 -7.76 -15.41 -1.03
CA GLY A 167 -8.85 -14.46 -0.79
C GLY A 167 -9.35 -13.82 -2.08
N TYR A 168 -10.66 -13.61 -2.18
CA TYR A 168 -11.29 -12.83 -3.24
C TYR A 168 -12.43 -12.01 -2.68
N PHE A 169 -12.43 -10.72 -3.02
CA PHE A 169 -13.29 -9.69 -2.42
C PHE A 169 -13.77 -8.72 -3.52
N THR A 170 -15.08 -8.50 -3.55
CA THR A 170 -15.72 -7.52 -4.43
C THR A 170 -15.71 -6.13 -3.80
N GLU A 171 -16.24 -5.12 -4.48
CA GLU A 171 -16.35 -3.75 -3.97
C GLU A 171 -17.22 -3.62 -2.72
N ASP A 172 -18.14 -4.57 -2.51
CA ASP A 172 -19.04 -4.62 -1.35
C ASP A 172 -18.35 -5.26 -0.13
N ASP A 173 -17.26 -6.01 -0.35
CA ASP A 173 -16.53 -6.76 0.67
C ASP A 173 -15.44 -5.94 1.36
N ARG A 174 -15.45 -4.60 1.25
CA ARG A 174 -14.38 -3.71 1.77
C ARG A 174 -14.00 -3.98 3.22
N SER A 175 -14.99 -4.14 4.09
CA SER A 175 -14.77 -4.41 5.51
C SER A 175 -14.20 -5.81 5.76
N GLN A 176 -14.56 -6.78 4.93
CA GLN A 176 -13.99 -8.13 4.99
C GLN A 176 -12.54 -8.11 4.51
N TYR A 177 -12.26 -7.43 3.40
CA TYR A 177 -10.92 -7.28 2.87
C TYR A 177 -9.97 -6.57 3.85
N ALA A 178 -10.43 -5.48 4.47
CA ALA A 178 -9.66 -4.76 5.48
C ALA A 178 -9.32 -5.65 6.69
N ARG A 179 -10.28 -6.45 7.17
CA ARG A 179 -10.02 -7.43 8.24
C ARG A 179 -9.06 -8.51 7.78
N HIS A 180 -9.21 -9.03 6.57
CA HIS A 180 -8.33 -10.06 6.02
C HIS A 180 -6.86 -9.59 5.98
N LEU A 181 -6.59 -8.40 5.43
CA LEU A 181 -5.24 -7.82 5.41
C LEU A 181 -4.66 -7.63 6.82
N ALA A 182 -5.49 -7.26 7.79
CA ALA A 182 -5.04 -7.08 9.17
C ALA A 182 -4.52 -8.39 9.81
N HIS A 183 -4.99 -9.57 9.41
CA HIS A 183 -4.46 -10.86 9.89
C HIS A 183 -3.00 -11.09 9.45
N PHE A 184 -2.56 -10.44 8.38
CA PHE A 184 -1.17 -10.45 7.92
C PHE A 184 -0.35 -9.27 8.45
N GLY A 185 -0.90 -8.48 9.37
CA GLY A 185 -0.24 -7.28 9.89
C GLY A 185 -0.27 -6.08 8.93
N ILE A 186 -1.16 -6.07 7.93
CA ILE A 186 -1.31 -4.97 6.98
C ILE A 186 -2.54 -4.14 7.37
N SER A 187 -2.33 -3.05 8.12
CA SER A 187 -3.42 -2.20 8.63
C SER A 187 -3.83 -1.13 7.63
N GLN A 188 -5.00 -1.26 6.98
CA GLN A 188 -5.49 -0.19 6.09
C GLN A 188 -5.67 1.17 6.81
N ALA A 189 -5.88 1.16 8.13
CA ALA A 189 -5.97 2.40 8.90
C ALA A 189 -4.61 3.11 8.94
N GLU A 190 -3.52 2.37 9.12
CA GLU A 190 -2.15 2.91 9.06
C GLU A 190 -1.86 3.52 7.69
N TRP A 191 -2.15 2.78 6.61
CA TRP A 191 -1.94 3.28 5.25
C TRP A 191 -2.75 4.56 4.97
N ARG A 192 -4.01 4.63 5.42
CA ARG A 192 -4.84 5.84 5.27
C ARG A 192 -4.38 7.01 6.11
N ASN A 193 -4.05 6.76 7.37
CA ASN A 193 -3.85 7.82 8.35
C ASN A 193 -2.42 8.34 8.41
N VAL A 194 -1.45 7.56 7.93
CA VAL A 194 -0.03 7.85 7.98
C VAL A 194 0.55 7.98 6.58
N ILE A 195 0.58 6.86 5.84
CA ILE A 195 1.32 6.78 4.57
C ILE A 195 0.72 7.73 3.53
N ILE A 196 -0.60 7.71 3.34
CA ILE A 196 -1.28 8.61 2.41
C ILE A 196 -1.02 10.07 2.80
N LYS A 197 -1.15 10.44 4.08
CA LYS A 197 -0.98 11.84 4.51
C LYS A 197 0.44 12.37 4.31
N ILE A 198 1.45 11.52 4.51
CA ILE A 198 2.84 11.89 4.22
C ILE A 198 3.01 12.16 2.72
N ASN A 199 2.41 11.32 1.87
CA ASN A 199 2.56 11.43 0.41
C ASN A 199 1.60 12.44 -0.24
N ASP A 200 0.58 12.91 0.48
CA ASP A 200 -0.36 13.93 0.00
C ASP A 200 0.29 15.33 -0.03
N ASN A 201 1.27 15.56 0.84
CA ASN A 201 2.04 16.80 0.91
C ASN A 201 3.34 16.68 0.09
N GLU A 202 3.65 17.68 -0.73
CA GLU A 202 4.86 17.66 -1.57
C GLU A 202 6.17 17.70 -0.77
N GLY A 203 6.17 18.37 0.39
CA GLY A 203 7.30 18.35 1.32
C GLY A 203 7.46 17.03 2.09
N GLY A 204 6.55 16.05 1.90
CA GLY A 204 6.65 14.73 2.50
C GLY A 204 6.78 14.79 4.03
N LEU A 205 7.79 14.10 4.55
CA LEU A 205 8.13 14.14 5.98
C LEU A 205 8.66 15.50 6.44
N LYS A 206 9.31 16.28 5.57
CA LYS A 206 9.90 17.56 5.95
C LYS A 206 8.84 18.55 6.45
N GLU A 207 7.70 18.63 5.77
CA GLU A 207 6.58 19.47 6.20
C GLU A 207 5.92 18.99 7.49
N VAL A 208 5.89 17.67 7.72
CA VAL A 208 5.40 17.08 8.97
C VAL A 208 6.31 17.50 10.13
N PHE A 209 7.63 17.37 9.97
CA PHE A 209 8.61 17.73 11.00
C PHE A 209 8.75 19.25 11.18
N GLN A 210 8.60 20.06 10.13
CA GLN A 210 8.64 21.53 10.23
C GLN A 210 7.55 22.10 11.16
N LYS A 211 6.42 21.40 11.31
CA LYS A 211 5.35 21.79 12.24
C LYS A 211 5.67 21.45 13.69
N CYS A 212 6.67 20.59 13.94
CA CYS A 212 7.09 20.15 15.26
C CYS A 212 8.42 20.82 15.63
N LYS A 213 8.39 21.83 16.51
CA LYS A 213 9.59 22.60 16.89
C LYS A 213 10.50 21.84 17.87
N ASN A 214 9.95 20.86 18.59
CA ASN A 214 10.67 20.03 19.55
C ASN A 214 10.11 18.59 19.58
N SER A 215 10.86 17.69 20.22
CA SER A 215 10.53 16.27 20.34
C SER A 215 9.17 16.04 21.03
N SER A 216 8.81 16.87 22.02
CA SER A 216 7.53 16.79 22.71
C SER A 216 6.34 17.10 21.78
N GLN A 217 6.47 18.07 20.89
CA GLN A 217 5.47 18.38 19.87
C GLN A 217 5.36 17.26 18.84
N LEU A 218 6.48 16.68 18.40
CA LEU A 218 6.45 15.51 17.51
C LEU A 218 5.71 14.35 18.17
N LEU A 219 5.99 14.10 19.45
CA LEU A 219 5.34 13.04 20.24
C LEU A 219 3.84 13.29 20.36
N ASN A 220 3.42 14.47 20.81
CA ASN A 220 2.01 14.78 21.07
C ASN A 220 1.19 15.00 19.80
N ASP A 221 1.70 15.81 18.87
CA ASP A 221 0.93 16.26 17.71
C ASP A 221 0.99 15.31 16.52
N TRP A 222 1.98 14.41 16.49
CA TRP A 222 2.11 13.46 15.40
C TRP A 222 2.07 12.02 15.86
N ILE A 223 2.92 11.59 16.79
CA ILE A 223 2.99 10.16 17.19
C ILE A 223 1.71 9.74 17.91
N ILE A 224 1.38 10.36 19.05
CA ILE A 224 0.20 10.00 19.86
C ILE A 224 -1.08 10.13 19.05
N LYS A 225 -1.31 11.28 18.38
CA LYS A 225 -2.49 11.47 17.51
C LYS A 225 -2.58 10.47 16.35
N THR A 226 -1.45 9.97 15.85
CA THR A 226 -1.43 8.96 14.78
C THR A 226 -1.78 7.60 15.33
N VAL A 227 -1.21 7.22 16.47
CA VAL A 227 -1.57 5.97 17.14
C VAL A 227 -3.05 5.99 17.54
N GLU A 228 -3.54 7.13 18.02
CA GLU A 228 -4.96 7.34 18.32
C GLU A 228 -5.87 6.98 17.14
N LYS A 229 -5.54 7.49 15.95
CA LYS A 229 -6.32 7.28 14.73
C LYS A 229 -6.19 5.88 14.14
N THR A 230 -5.16 5.13 14.52
CA THR A 230 -4.86 3.80 13.94
C THR A 230 -5.27 2.64 14.85
N MET A 231 -5.22 2.81 16.18
CA MET A 231 -5.40 1.72 17.15
C MET A 231 -6.63 1.84 18.04
N PHE A 232 -7.35 2.97 18.09
CA PHE A 232 -8.49 3.12 19.01
C PHE A 232 -9.77 2.53 18.41
N LYS A 233 -9.88 1.20 18.46
CA LYS A 233 -11.16 0.50 18.37
C LYS A 233 -11.48 -0.31 19.64
N ASN A 234 -10.49 -0.68 20.46
CA ASN A 234 -10.69 -1.46 21.69
C ASN A 234 -9.92 -0.87 22.90
N ARG A 235 -10.55 -0.84 24.08
CA ARG A 235 -9.93 -0.36 25.35
C ARG A 235 -8.65 -1.10 25.77
N SER A 236 -8.52 -2.37 25.39
CA SER A 236 -7.34 -3.19 25.73
C SER A 236 -6.09 -2.79 24.95
N GLU A 237 -6.23 -2.29 23.72
CA GLU A 237 -5.11 -1.83 22.88
C GLU A 237 -4.57 -0.48 23.35
N ALA A 238 -5.45 0.38 23.88
CA ALA A 238 -5.08 1.66 24.49
C ALA A 238 -4.14 1.47 25.71
N ARG A 239 -4.47 0.53 26.60
CA ARG A 239 -3.62 0.21 27.76
C ARG A 239 -2.22 -0.28 27.37
N ARG A 240 -2.16 -1.15 26.36
CA ARG A 240 -0.87 -1.68 25.86
C ARG A 240 -0.01 -0.58 25.23
N LEU A 241 -0.64 0.39 24.58
CA LEU A 241 0.05 1.57 24.06
C LEU A 241 0.55 2.47 25.19
N GLU A 242 -0.27 2.72 26.21
CA GLU A 242 0.14 3.49 27.40
C GLU A 242 1.39 2.86 28.03
N GLU A 243 1.39 1.55 28.24
CA GLU A 243 2.56 0.82 28.76
C GLU A 243 3.79 0.94 27.85
N MET A 244 3.62 0.83 26.53
CA MET A 244 4.72 0.99 25.58
C MET A 244 5.29 2.42 25.57
N LEU A 245 4.43 3.44 25.64
CA LEU A 245 4.84 4.83 25.70
C LEU A 245 5.53 5.15 27.04
N GLU A 246 5.03 4.64 28.15
CA GLU A 246 5.68 4.77 29.46
C GLU A 246 7.09 4.17 29.44
N ASN A 247 7.27 2.99 28.85
CA ASN A 247 8.57 2.35 28.73
C ASN A 247 9.52 3.16 27.84
N LEU A 248 9.04 3.68 26.70
CA LEU A 248 9.84 4.55 25.83
C LEU A 248 10.26 5.84 26.55
N VAL A 249 9.36 6.46 27.31
CA VAL A 249 9.67 7.68 28.08
C VAL A 249 10.74 7.39 29.13
N ARG A 250 10.66 6.27 29.84
CA ARG A 250 11.71 5.86 30.79
C ARG A 250 13.06 5.66 30.10
N GLU A 251 13.07 4.98 28.96
CA GLU A 251 14.29 4.72 28.20
C GLU A 251 14.94 6.02 27.67
N VAL A 252 14.12 6.99 27.22
CA VAL A 252 14.62 8.31 26.81
C VAL A 252 15.19 9.08 27.99
N MET A 253 14.51 9.07 29.15
CA MET A 253 15.01 9.73 30.36
C MET A 253 16.33 9.12 30.86
N ASP A 254 16.44 7.80 30.81
CA ASP A 254 17.67 7.09 31.20
C ASP A 254 18.82 7.41 30.24
N ASN A 255 18.54 7.47 28.94
CA ASN A 255 19.52 7.90 27.93
C ASN A 255 19.95 9.36 28.10
N GLU A 256 19.02 10.29 28.39
CA GLU A 256 19.37 11.69 28.66
C GLU A 256 20.27 11.81 29.90
N ARG A 257 19.97 11.06 30.96
CA ARG A 257 20.85 10.96 32.14
C ARG A 257 22.24 10.47 31.75
N PHE A 258 22.32 9.42 30.95
CA PHE A 258 23.59 8.86 30.48
C PHE A 258 24.41 9.85 29.64
N VAL A 259 23.75 10.64 28.79
CA VAL A 259 24.39 11.69 28.00
C VAL A 259 24.93 12.82 28.89
N VAL A 260 24.18 13.23 29.91
CA VAL A 260 24.61 14.26 30.87
C VAL A 260 25.79 13.76 31.71
N GLU A 261 25.74 12.53 32.22
CA GLU A 261 26.85 11.94 32.98
C GLU A 261 28.11 11.80 32.12
N LYS A 262 27.97 11.40 30.86
CA LYS A 262 29.08 11.34 29.91
C LYS A 262 29.69 12.73 29.67
N GLN A 263 28.87 13.75 29.46
CA GLN A 263 29.36 15.13 29.26
C GLN A 263 30.09 15.68 30.49
N LEU A 264 29.63 15.33 31.70
CA LEU A 264 30.33 15.66 32.93
C LEU A 264 31.69 14.97 33.01
N LEU A 265 31.74 13.66 32.72
CA LEU A 265 32.98 12.88 32.73
C LEU A 265 34.00 13.38 31.67
N ASP A 266 33.53 13.66 30.45
CA ASP A 266 34.37 14.19 29.37
C ASP A 266 34.88 15.62 29.67
N GLY A 267 34.17 16.39 30.50
CA GLY A 267 34.61 17.72 30.95
C GLY A 267 35.60 17.70 32.13
N PHE A 268 35.77 16.54 32.79
CA PHE A 268 36.75 16.33 33.86
C PHE A 268 38.11 15.79 33.36
N LEU A 269 38.15 15.26 32.13
CA LEU A 269 39.36 14.77 31.44
C LEU A 269 39.99 15.86 30.58
#